data_AF-A0A6F8XXB2-F1
#
_entry.id   AF-A0A6F8XXB2-F1
#
_cell.length_a   1.000
_cell.length_b   1.000
_cell.length_c   1.000
_cell.angle_alpha   90.00
_cell.angle_beta   90.00
_cell.angle_gamma   90.00
#
_symmetry.space_group_name_H-M   'P 1'
#
loop_
_entity.id
_entity.type
_entity.pdbx_description
1 polymer ?
#
loop_
_entity_poly.entity_id
_entity_poly.type
_entity_poly.pdbx_seq_one_letter_code
_entity_poly.pdbx_strand_id
1 'polypeptide(L)'
;MWGKQFYHFDVEQWINGDPASLPPPPGRKHGRNSAWWHMNSFDVISMPDPWEYPWYAAWDLAFHCVSLARVDPEFAKQQVLLLLREWYMHPNGQIPAYEWAFGDVNPPVHAWAALRVFEIDGGRDYDFLARVMHKLLLNFTWWVNRKDINGNNVFEGGFLGLDNVGPFDRSAALPVAGVLEQSDGTGWMAMYALNLLDMAVRLAEHDRAYEDVATKFFEHFAYIAAAAYHQGLWDDEDSFFYDQLRLPDGSTVPLKVRSVVGLLPLAATTTLSSRTLGRLPELAARLRWFLTNKPAYADVLGARRLAGDGLKRRLLSMVGPDQIVRILARMLDEEEFLSQYGLRTLSRRHLDKPFSVELGGQEFTVGYEPAESTSGLFGGNSNWRGPIWMPTNYLLISALRDYAAFFGDDLVIEHPTRSGKKQTLTEVADDLSDRLISLFVPDAWGRRPMYGACELFQTHPDWKDLIVFPEYFHGDNGAGLGAWHQTGWTALVADLILTTRR
;
A
#
# COMPACT_ATOMS: atom_id res chain seq x y z
N MET A 1 6.00 5.95 23.58
CA MET A 1 5.52 5.49 22.26
C MET A 1 4.22 6.21 21.96
N TRP A 2 4.14 6.87 20.80
CA TRP A 2 3.09 7.83 20.44
C TRP A 2 1.75 7.16 20.16
N GLY A 3 0.66 7.92 20.21
CA GLY A 3 -0.67 7.49 19.75
C GLY A 3 -1.31 6.31 20.48
N LYS A 4 -0.71 5.76 21.54
CA LYS A 4 -1.24 4.60 22.28
C LYS A 4 -2.51 4.97 23.04
N GLN A 5 -3.62 4.31 22.73
CA GLN A 5 -4.87 4.46 23.44
C GLN A 5 -5.46 3.10 23.83
N PHE A 6 -6.11 3.06 24.98
CA PHE A 6 -6.91 1.92 25.38
C PHE A 6 -8.20 1.92 24.57
N TYR A 7 -8.47 0.82 23.87
CA TYR A 7 -9.66 0.65 23.04
C TYR A 7 -10.43 -0.57 23.52
N HIS A 8 -11.64 -0.33 24.03
CA HIS A 8 -12.57 -1.35 24.47
C HIS A 8 -13.84 -1.31 23.65
N PHE A 9 -14.11 -2.39 22.91
CA PHE A 9 -15.35 -2.55 22.20
C PHE A 9 -15.75 -4.03 22.15
N ASP A 10 -16.77 -4.38 22.92
CA ASP A 10 -17.46 -5.66 22.87
C ASP A 10 -18.69 -5.53 21.97
N VAL A 11 -18.63 -6.13 20.78
CA VAL A 11 -19.70 -6.00 19.77
C VAL A 11 -20.94 -6.78 20.20
N GLU A 12 -20.77 -7.95 20.83
CA GLU A 12 -21.90 -8.75 21.33
C GLU A 12 -22.67 -7.97 22.41
N GLN A 13 -21.95 -7.42 23.39
CA GLN A 13 -22.55 -6.59 24.44
C GLN A 13 -23.21 -5.34 23.86
N TRP A 14 -22.60 -4.69 22.86
CA TRP A 14 -23.20 -3.53 22.19
C TRP A 14 -24.52 -3.88 21.48
N ILE A 15 -24.57 -4.99 20.76
CA ILE A 15 -25.76 -5.46 20.04
C ILE A 15 -26.88 -5.82 21.01
N ASN A 16 -26.56 -6.52 22.10
CA ASN A 16 -27.54 -7.02 23.07
C ASN A 16 -27.97 -5.96 24.10
N GLY A 17 -27.13 -4.95 24.33
CA GLY A 17 -27.32 -3.94 25.38
C GLY A 17 -26.84 -4.41 26.74
N ASP A 18 -26.74 -3.46 27.67
CA ASP A 18 -26.41 -3.75 29.06
C ASP A 18 -27.56 -4.54 29.72
N PRO A 19 -27.30 -5.73 30.31
CA PRO A 19 -28.30 -6.52 31.03
C PRO A 19 -29.03 -5.76 32.15
N ALA A 20 -28.43 -4.73 32.73
CA ALA A 20 -29.03 -3.90 33.78
C ALA A 20 -29.93 -2.77 33.22
N SER A 21 -29.99 -2.58 31.90
CA SER A 21 -30.73 -1.51 31.23
C SER A 21 -31.91 -2.04 30.41
N LEU A 22 -32.76 -1.13 29.92
CA LEU A 22 -33.81 -1.49 28.96
C LEU A 22 -33.17 -2.04 27.66
N PRO A 23 -33.80 -3.06 27.02
CA PRO A 23 -33.29 -3.61 25.78
C PRO A 23 -33.09 -2.54 24.69
N PRO A 24 -32.09 -2.71 23.81
CA PRO A 24 -31.91 -1.88 22.63
C PRO A 24 -33.15 -1.80 21.74
N PRO A 25 -33.30 -0.74 20.93
CA PRO A 25 -34.21 -0.77 19.78
C PRO A 25 -33.92 -1.99 18.88
N PRO A 26 -34.94 -2.68 18.34
CA PRO A 26 -34.74 -3.90 17.53
C PRO A 26 -33.81 -3.72 16.34
N GLY A 27 -33.78 -2.53 15.73
CA GLY A 27 -32.89 -2.20 14.61
C GLY A 27 -31.40 -2.28 14.92
N ARG A 28 -30.98 -2.23 16.20
CA ARG A 28 -29.56 -2.33 16.59
C ARG A 28 -28.93 -3.66 16.14
N LYS A 29 -29.72 -4.73 16.07
CA LYS A 29 -29.27 -6.07 15.61
C LYS A 29 -28.84 -6.13 14.16
N HIS A 30 -29.21 -5.13 13.35
CA HIS A 30 -28.88 -5.02 11.94
C HIS A 30 -28.05 -3.77 11.64
N GLY A 31 -27.57 -3.09 12.68
CA GLY A 31 -26.78 -1.88 12.56
C GLY A 31 -25.31 -2.15 12.25
N ARG A 32 -24.52 -1.09 12.42
CA ARG A 32 -23.07 -1.05 12.26
C ARG A 32 -22.39 -2.26 12.91
N ASN A 33 -21.52 -2.92 12.14
CA ASN A 33 -20.72 -4.07 12.58
C ASN A 33 -21.52 -5.28 13.13
N SER A 34 -22.83 -5.38 12.86
CA SER A 34 -23.64 -6.52 13.32
C SER A 34 -23.15 -7.90 12.83
N ALA A 35 -22.44 -7.95 11.71
CA ALA A 35 -21.78 -9.15 11.20
C ALA A 35 -20.52 -9.57 12.00
N TRP A 36 -20.03 -8.71 12.91
CA TRP A 36 -18.81 -8.90 13.69
C TRP A 36 -19.12 -9.17 15.17
N TRP A 37 -20.20 -9.89 15.44
CA TRP A 37 -20.68 -10.21 16.79
C TRP A 37 -19.62 -10.84 17.70
N HIS A 38 -18.65 -11.58 17.13
CA HIS A 38 -17.60 -12.27 17.87
C HIS A 38 -16.48 -11.34 18.36
N MET A 39 -16.45 -10.09 17.86
CA MET A 39 -15.34 -9.20 18.08
C MET A 39 -15.38 -8.58 19.48
N ASN A 40 -14.28 -8.74 20.20
CA ASN A 40 -14.09 -8.17 21.53
C ASN A 40 -12.69 -7.56 21.59
N SER A 41 -12.62 -6.23 21.52
CA SER A 41 -11.37 -5.48 21.65
C SER A 41 -11.17 -5.05 23.08
N PHE A 42 -10.01 -5.31 23.69
CA PHE A 42 -9.69 -4.88 25.05
C PHE A 42 -8.19 -4.64 25.20
N ASP A 43 -7.63 -3.78 24.35
CA ASP A 43 -6.18 -3.68 24.18
C ASP A 43 -5.72 -2.22 24.08
N VAL A 44 -4.43 -2.00 24.33
CA VAL A 44 -3.77 -0.72 24.01
C VAL A 44 -3.29 -0.79 22.56
N ILE A 45 -3.84 0.08 21.72
CA ILE A 45 -3.57 0.11 20.28
C ILE A 45 -2.90 1.42 19.90
N SER A 46 -1.97 1.37 18.95
CA SER A 46 -1.41 2.58 18.33
C SER A 46 -2.39 3.18 17.33
N MET A 47 -2.94 4.34 17.64
CA MET A 47 -3.90 5.04 16.78
C MET A 47 -3.21 5.87 15.69
N PRO A 48 -3.87 6.14 14.56
CA PRO A 48 -3.35 7.05 13.53
C PRO A 48 -3.08 8.44 14.11
N ASP A 49 -4.07 9.01 14.81
CA ASP A 49 -4.01 10.28 15.51
C ASP A 49 -4.82 10.16 16.82
N PRO A 50 -4.24 10.43 18.02
CA PRO A 50 -4.96 10.21 19.28
C PRO A 50 -6.11 11.19 19.56
N TRP A 51 -6.25 12.26 18.78
CA TRP A 51 -7.27 13.29 18.96
C TRP A 51 -8.37 13.20 17.91
N GLU A 52 -7.99 13.22 16.63
CA GLU A 52 -8.93 13.22 15.50
C GLU A 52 -9.38 11.81 15.12
N TYR A 53 -8.49 10.83 15.29
CA TYR A 53 -8.75 9.43 14.98
C TYR A 53 -8.50 8.51 16.18
N PRO A 54 -9.26 8.66 17.30
CA PRO A 54 -9.07 7.87 18.52
C PRO A 54 -9.59 6.42 18.38
N TRP A 55 -9.35 5.83 17.22
CA TRP A 55 -9.79 4.52 16.77
C TRP A 55 -8.74 3.99 15.78
N TYR A 56 -8.63 2.66 15.65
CA TYR A 56 -7.63 2.07 14.77
C TYR A 56 -8.17 1.90 13.34
N ALA A 57 -7.30 2.08 12.36
CA ALA A 57 -7.44 1.51 11.03
C ALA A 57 -6.38 0.42 10.83
N ALA A 58 -6.77 -0.71 10.24
CA ALA A 58 -5.90 -1.87 10.15
C ALA A 58 -4.69 -1.63 9.24
N TRP A 59 -4.90 -1.00 8.08
CA TRP A 59 -3.78 -0.71 7.19
C TRP A 59 -2.85 0.38 7.74
N ASP A 60 -3.38 1.41 8.39
CA ASP A 60 -2.59 2.40 9.15
C ASP A 60 -1.67 1.72 10.16
N LEU A 61 -2.22 0.82 11.00
CA LEU A 61 -1.46 0.13 12.04
C LEU A 61 -0.26 -0.64 11.48
N ALA A 62 -0.39 -1.22 10.28
CA ALA A 62 0.71 -1.90 9.60
C ALA A 62 1.87 -0.92 9.29
N PHE A 63 1.59 0.30 8.83
CA PHE A 63 2.60 1.34 8.62
C PHE A 63 3.18 1.85 9.94
N HIS A 64 2.36 2.01 10.98
CA HIS A 64 2.82 2.44 12.31
C HIS A 64 3.92 1.49 12.82
N CYS A 65 3.69 0.19 12.69
CA CYS A 65 4.58 -0.84 13.21
C CYS A 65 6.00 -0.76 12.65
N VAL A 66 6.20 -0.30 11.41
CA VAL A 66 7.54 -0.13 10.84
C VAL A 66 8.33 0.92 11.61
N SER A 67 7.75 2.10 11.84
CA SER A 67 8.36 3.17 12.62
C SER A 67 8.52 2.78 14.09
N LEU A 68 7.49 2.14 14.67
CA LEU A 68 7.53 1.67 16.05
C LEU A 68 8.63 0.65 16.29
N ALA A 69 8.92 -0.22 15.31
CA ALA A 69 9.96 -1.23 15.45
C ALA A 69 11.37 -0.64 15.62
N ARG A 70 11.61 0.60 15.18
CA ARG A 70 12.87 1.32 15.43
C ARG A 70 13.07 1.71 16.90
N VAL A 71 12.00 1.72 17.69
CA VAL A 71 12.01 2.15 19.10
C VAL A 71 11.71 0.97 20.03
N ASP A 72 10.69 0.18 19.70
CA ASP A 72 10.17 -0.94 20.48
C ASP A 72 9.64 -2.03 19.53
N PRO A 73 10.54 -2.91 19.02
CA PRO A 73 10.17 -3.97 18.09
C PRO A 73 9.21 -4.99 18.70
N GLU A 74 9.27 -5.23 20.00
CA GLU A 74 8.35 -6.15 20.67
C GLU A 74 6.92 -5.61 20.63
N PHE A 75 6.71 -4.34 20.96
CA PHE A 75 5.39 -3.72 20.82
C PHE A 75 4.91 -3.73 19.37
N ALA A 76 5.78 -3.41 18.40
CA ALA A 76 5.41 -3.45 16.97
C ALA A 76 4.92 -4.85 16.56
N LYS A 77 5.61 -5.92 16.95
CA LYS A 77 5.18 -7.31 16.69
C LYS A 77 3.83 -7.62 17.33
N GLN A 78 3.61 -7.17 18.57
CA GLN A 78 2.33 -7.35 19.27
C GLN A 78 1.19 -6.66 18.52
N GLN A 79 1.39 -5.45 18.01
CA GLN A 79 0.40 -4.71 17.22
C GLN A 79 0.10 -5.38 15.87
N VAL A 80 1.12 -5.87 15.15
CA VAL A 80 0.92 -6.65 13.91
C VAL A 80 0.07 -7.90 14.18
N LEU A 81 0.36 -8.62 15.28
CA LEU A 81 -0.38 -9.83 15.65
C LEU A 81 -1.79 -9.53 16.16
N LEU A 82 -2.04 -8.35 16.73
CA LEU A 82 -3.27 -8.00 17.44
C LEU A 82 -4.51 -8.19 16.55
N LEU A 83 -4.51 -7.56 15.37
CA LEU A 83 -5.65 -7.62 14.44
C LEU A 83 -5.80 -8.99 13.75
N LEU A 84 -4.83 -9.88 13.97
CA LEU A 84 -4.83 -11.26 13.47
C LEU A 84 -5.32 -12.28 14.51
N ARG A 85 -5.62 -11.83 15.74
CA ARG A 85 -6.18 -12.67 16.80
C ARG A 85 -7.62 -13.06 16.53
N GLU A 86 -8.03 -14.18 17.11
CA GLU A 86 -9.34 -14.81 16.94
C GLU A 86 -10.51 -13.92 17.41
N TRP A 87 -10.25 -13.02 18.36
CA TRP A 87 -11.22 -12.05 18.87
C TRP A 87 -11.22 -10.71 18.09
N TYR A 88 -10.35 -10.55 17.10
CA TYR A 88 -10.33 -9.42 16.15
C TYR A 88 -10.68 -9.86 14.73
N MET A 89 -9.90 -10.78 14.16
CA MET A 89 -10.09 -11.31 12.81
C MET A 89 -11.44 -12.03 12.71
N HIS A 90 -12.21 -11.73 11.66
CA HIS A 90 -13.45 -12.44 11.41
C HIS A 90 -13.17 -13.94 11.15
N PRO A 91 -14.03 -14.88 11.60
CA PRO A 91 -13.88 -16.31 11.36
C PRO A 91 -13.74 -16.74 9.88
N ASN A 92 -13.99 -15.84 8.92
CA ASN A 92 -13.83 -16.08 7.49
C ASN A 92 -12.44 -15.66 6.96
N GLY A 93 -11.56 -15.13 7.82
CA GLY A 93 -10.24 -14.62 7.47
C GLY A 93 -10.14 -13.10 7.26
N GLN A 94 -11.24 -12.35 7.31
CA GLN A 94 -11.20 -10.90 7.13
C GLN A 94 -10.56 -10.19 8.33
N ILE A 95 -9.64 -9.27 8.05
CA ILE A 95 -9.08 -8.34 9.06
C ILE A 95 -10.05 -7.16 9.18
N PRO A 96 -10.42 -6.71 10.40
CA PRO A 96 -11.37 -5.61 10.58
C PRO A 96 -10.77 -4.30 10.07
N ALA A 97 -11.46 -3.58 9.18
CA ALA A 97 -10.92 -2.34 8.59
C ALA A 97 -10.75 -1.22 9.64
N TYR A 98 -11.85 -0.68 10.17
CA TYR A 98 -11.85 0.42 11.14
C TYR A 98 -13.18 0.49 11.91
N GLU A 99 -13.22 1.26 13.00
CA GLU A 99 -14.30 1.25 14.02
C GLU A 99 -15.72 1.29 13.44
N TRP A 100 -15.98 2.11 12.43
CA TRP A 100 -17.35 2.25 11.90
C TRP A 100 -17.75 1.27 10.80
N ALA A 101 -16.81 0.52 10.22
CA ALA A 101 -17.13 -0.48 9.21
C ALA A 101 -16.05 -1.57 9.17
N PHE A 102 -16.08 -2.50 10.14
CA PHE A 102 -15.11 -3.59 10.18
C PHE A 102 -15.10 -4.45 8.91
N GLY A 103 -16.26 -4.53 8.23
CA GLY A 103 -16.43 -5.28 6.99
C GLY A 103 -15.85 -4.62 5.73
N ASP A 104 -15.33 -3.39 5.82
CA ASP A 104 -14.71 -2.72 4.68
C ASP A 104 -13.38 -3.37 4.30
N VAL A 105 -12.90 -3.02 3.11
CA VAL A 105 -11.67 -3.58 2.55
C VAL A 105 -10.56 -2.57 2.67
N ASN A 106 -9.43 -3.01 3.23
CA ASN A 106 -8.22 -2.22 3.37
C ASN A 106 -7.08 -2.87 2.60
N PRO A 107 -6.06 -2.12 2.14
CA PRO A 107 -4.87 -2.70 1.52
C PRO A 107 -4.24 -3.81 2.41
N PRO A 108 -3.90 -4.98 1.85
CA PRO A 108 -3.34 -6.11 2.59
C PRO A 108 -1.83 -5.94 2.89
N VAL A 109 -1.45 -4.82 3.49
CA VAL A 109 -0.06 -4.45 3.79
C VAL A 109 0.52 -5.12 5.05
N HIS A 110 -0.25 -5.97 5.74
CA HIS A 110 0.18 -6.63 6.99
C HIS A 110 1.38 -7.56 6.79
N ALA A 111 1.45 -8.29 5.67
CA ALA A 111 2.60 -9.13 5.38
C ALA A 111 3.88 -8.30 5.17
N TRP A 112 3.76 -7.20 4.41
CA TRP A 112 4.86 -6.26 4.23
C TRP A 112 5.35 -5.70 5.57
N ALA A 113 4.43 -5.22 6.40
CA ALA A 113 4.78 -4.66 7.71
C ALA A 113 5.47 -5.69 8.61
N ALA A 114 4.96 -6.93 8.67
CA ALA A 114 5.58 -8.00 9.44
C ALA A 114 7.00 -8.33 8.96
N LEU A 115 7.25 -8.36 7.65
CA LEU A 115 8.60 -8.55 7.10
C LEU A 115 9.54 -7.41 7.51
N ARG A 116 9.08 -6.15 7.38
CA ARG A 116 9.86 -4.97 7.80
C ARG A 116 10.16 -4.98 9.29
N VAL A 117 9.17 -5.26 10.14
CA VAL A 117 9.36 -5.38 11.60
C VAL A 117 10.33 -6.52 11.94
N PHE A 118 10.20 -7.67 11.29
CA PHE A 118 11.11 -8.80 11.47
C PHE A 118 12.56 -8.43 11.10
N GLU A 119 12.76 -7.70 10.00
CA GLU A 119 14.08 -7.23 9.56
C GLU A 119 14.67 -6.18 10.50
N ILE A 120 13.87 -5.20 10.91
CA ILE A 120 14.28 -4.14 11.84
C ILE A 120 14.70 -4.73 13.19
N ASP A 121 14.00 -5.78 13.65
CA ASP A 121 14.36 -6.54 14.86
C ASP A 121 15.51 -7.55 14.64
N GLY A 122 16.24 -7.43 13.54
CA GLY A 122 17.45 -8.21 13.27
C GLY A 122 17.23 -9.57 12.62
N GLY A 123 16.02 -9.87 12.13
CA GLY A 123 15.75 -10.95 11.20
C GLY A 123 15.86 -12.36 11.77
N ARG A 124 15.49 -12.56 13.04
CA ARG A 124 15.68 -13.84 13.74
C ARG A 124 14.44 -14.40 14.45
N ASP A 125 13.36 -13.63 14.59
CA ASP A 125 12.14 -14.09 15.25
C ASP A 125 11.21 -14.84 14.28
N TYR A 126 11.57 -16.09 14.00
CA TYR A 126 10.80 -16.95 13.09
C TYR A 126 9.47 -17.41 13.68
N ASP A 127 9.32 -17.43 15.01
CA ASP A 127 8.02 -17.72 15.65
C ASP A 127 7.01 -16.61 15.35
N PHE A 128 7.41 -15.35 15.52
CA PHE A 128 6.59 -14.21 15.12
C PHE A 128 6.17 -14.30 13.65
N LEU A 129 7.13 -14.56 12.75
CA LEU A 129 6.86 -14.61 11.32
C LEU A 129 5.92 -15.77 10.95
N ALA A 130 6.11 -16.95 11.54
CA ALA A 130 5.23 -18.11 11.36
C ALA A 130 3.81 -17.83 11.85
N ARG A 131 3.66 -17.21 13.03
CA ARG A 131 2.35 -16.87 13.61
C ARG A 131 1.59 -15.88 12.74
N VAL A 132 2.26 -14.85 12.23
CA VAL A 132 1.67 -13.93 11.26
C VAL A 132 1.26 -14.66 9.99
N MET A 133 2.18 -15.43 9.40
CA MET A 133 1.95 -16.13 8.13
C MET A 133 0.73 -17.04 8.20
N HIS A 134 0.57 -17.86 9.24
CA HIS A 134 -0.60 -18.73 9.40
C HIS A 134 -1.93 -17.97 9.37
N LYS A 135 -1.98 -16.79 10.00
CA LYS A 135 -3.19 -15.93 9.98
C LYS A 135 -3.41 -15.28 8.62
N LEU A 136 -2.32 -14.85 7.97
CA LEU A 136 -2.39 -14.25 6.65
C LEU A 136 -2.73 -15.27 5.55
N LEU A 137 -2.50 -16.58 5.74
CA LEU A 137 -3.04 -17.61 4.84
C LEU A 137 -4.58 -17.60 4.79
N LEU A 138 -5.23 -17.40 5.94
CA LEU A 138 -6.69 -17.28 6.03
C LEU A 138 -7.16 -16.01 5.34
N ASN A 139 -6.47 -14.89 5.60
CA ASN A 139 -6.81 -13.61 5.00
C ASN A 139 -6.61 -13.58 3.49
N PHE A 140 -5.50 -14.13 2.98
CA PHE A 140 -5.26 -14.26 1.54
C PHE A 140 -6.35 -15.12 0.88
N THR A 141 -6.76 -16.20 1.53
CA THR A 141 -7.86 -17.06 1.04
C THR A 141 -9.20 -16.32 1.04
N TRP A 142 -9.46 -15.47 2.05
CA TRP A 142 -10.63 -14.60 2.05
C TRP A 142 -10.62 -13.65 0.85
N TRP A 143 -9.49 -13.01 0.54
CA TRP A 143 -9.33 -12.13 -0.62
C TRP A 143 -9.68 -12.84 -1.92
N VAL A 144 -9.02 -13.98 -2.20
CA VAL A 144 -9.26 -14.75 -3.43
C VAL A 144 -10.72 -15.19 -3.58
N ASN A 145 -11.42 -15.47 -2.48
CA ASN A 145 -12.82 -15.93 -2.55
C ASN A 145 -13.86 -14.80 -2.54
N ARG A 146 -13.52 -13.59 -2.08
CA ARG A 146 -14.48 -12.49 -1.85
C ARG A 146 -14.24 -11.27 -2.71
N LYS A 147 -13.05 -11.17 -3.30
CA LYS A 147 -12.53 -9.98 -3.99
C LYS A 147 -11.95 -10.31 -5.36
N ASP A 148 -12.17 -11.53 -5.84
CA ASP A 148 -11.96 -11.96 -7.23
C ASP A 148 -13.26 -12.67 -7.66
N ILE A 149 -14.30 -11.88 -7.94
CA ILE A 149 -15.67 -12.38 -8.15
C ILE A 149 -15.74 -13.36 -9.31
N ASN A 150 -14.91 -13.15 -10.33
CA ASN A 150 -14.88 -13.94 -11.56
C ASN A 150 -13.87 -15.10 -11.52
N GLY A 151 -13.05 -15.21 -10.47
CA GLY A 151 -11.99 -16.21 -10.36
C GLY A 151 -10.92 -16.06 -11.45
N ASN A 152 -10.70 -14.84 -11.93
CA ASN A 152 -9.79 -14.53 -13.04
C ASN A 152 -8.47 -13.92 -12.58
N ASN A 153 -8.24 -13.81 -11.26
CA ASN A 153 -7.07 -13.19 -10.61
C ASN A 153 -6.94 -11.69 -10.85
N VAL A 154 -8.06 -11.00 -11.11
CA VAL A 154 -8.16 -9.54 -11.07
C VAL A 154 -9.12 -9.17 -9.95
N PHE A 155 -8.70 -8.22 -9.11
CA PHE A 155 -9.34 -8.00 -7.83
C PHE A 155 -10.22 -6.76 -7.80
N GLU A 156 -11.34 -6.90 -7.10
CA GLU A 156 -12.30 -5.84 -6.80
C GLU A 156 -12.36 -5.60 -5.29
N GLY A 157 -12.41 -4.35 -4.84
CA GLY A 157 -12.30 -4.04 -3.41
C GLY A 157 -12.92 -2.73 -2.96
N GLY A 158 -13.41 -1.90 -3.89
CA GLY A 158 -13.96 -0.59 -3.60
C GLY A 158 -12.93 0.34 -2.96
N PHE A 159 -13.18 0.72 -1.71
CA PHE A 159 -12.44 1.70 -0.89
C PHE A 159 -10.91 1.59 -0.98
N LEU A 160 -10.34 0.42 -0.64
CA LEU A 160 -8.89 0.13 -0.66
C LEU A 160 -7.98 1.23 -0.07
N GLY A 161 -8.48 2.00 0.92
CA GLY A 161 -7.72 3.05 1.60
C GLY A 161 -7.45 4.32 0.77
N LEU A 162 -8.01 4.42 -0.44
CA LEU A 162 -7.84 5.56 -1.34
C LEU A 162 -9.22 6.14 -1.72
N ASP A 163 -9.79 6.88 -0.79
CA ASP A 163 -11.20 7.27 -0.70
C ASP A 163 -11.75 7.89 -2.01
N ASN A 164 -11.19 9.03 -2.40
CA ASN A 164 -11.68 9.86 -3.51
C ASN A 164 -10.76 9.84 -4.74
N VAL A 165 -9.86 8.86 -4.86
CA VAL A 165 -8.84 8.80 -5.94
C VAL A 165 -9.45 8.69 -7.34
N GLY A 166 -10.66 8.14 -7.43
CA GLY A 166 -11.40 7.95 -8.68
C GLY A 166 -12.45 9.03 -8.96
N PRO A 167 -13.08 8.99 -10.15
CA PRO A 167 -14.13 9.94 -10.54
C PRO A 167 -15.47 9.72 -9.81
N PHE A 168 -15.65 8.57 -9.15
CA PHE A 168 -16.82 8.24 -8.34
C PHE A 168 -16.42 7.36 -7.14
N ASP A 169 -17.35 7.20 -6.19
CA ASP A 169 -17.19 6.31 -5.04
C ASP A 169 -17.10 4.85 -5.51
N ARG A 170 -15.92 4.24 -5.31
CA ARG A 170 -15.62 2.86 -5.71
C ARG A 170 -16.31 1.81 -4.84
N SER A 171 -16.81 2.19 -3.67
CA SER A 171 -17.56 1.33 -2.74
C SER A 171 -19.06 1.38 -2.96
N ALA A 172 -19.56 2.41 -3.63
CA ALA A 172 -20.98 2.55 -3.95
C ALA A 172 -21.38 1.64 -5.12
N ALA A 173 -22.69 1.34 -5.20
CA ALA A 173 -23.24 0.69 -6.38
C ALA A 173 -23.02 1.59 -7.60
N LEU A 174 -22.47 1.01 -8.66
CA LEU A 174 -22.27 1.72 -9.92
C LEU A 174 -23.62 2.15 -10.52
N PRO A 175 -23.69 3.31 -11.19
CA PRO A 175 -24.91 3.78 -11.86
C PRO A 175 -25.32 2.90 -13.05
N VAL A 176 -24.44 1.98 -13.46
CA VAL A 176 -24.66 0.98 -14.49
C VAL A 176 -24.38 -0.41 -13.93
N ALA A 177 -25.04 -1.43 -14.47
CA ALA A 177 -24.61 -2.81 -14.21
C ALA A 177 -23.19 -2.99 -14.77
N GLY A 178 -22.29 -3.51 -13.95
CA GLY A 178 -20.89 -3.71 -14.32
C GLY A 178 -20.03 -4.03 -13.10
N VAL A 179 -18.78 -4.36 -13.36
CA VAL A 179 -17.77 -4.66 -12.33
C VAL A 179 -16.59 -3.73 -12.53
N LEU A 180 -16.16 -3.05 -11.47
CA LEU A 180 -14.95 -2.25 -11.46
C LEU A 180 -13.76 -3.16 -11.11
N GLU A 181 -12.98 -3.51 -12.12
CA GLU A 181 -11.71 -4.20 -11.99
C GLU A 181 -10.62 -3.19 -11.64
N GLN A 182 -10.02 -3.33 -10.47
CA GLN A 182 -9.14 -2.31 -9.90
C GLN A 182 -7.66 -2.66 -10.05
N SER A 183 -6.88 -1.74 -10.61
CA SER A 183 -5.44 -1.86 -10.80
C SER A 183 -4.69 -1.92 -9.46
N ASP A 184 -5.06 -1.06 -8.51
CA ASP A 184 -4.48 -1.07 -7.16
C ASP A 184 -4.84 -2.36 -6.43
N GLY A 185 -6.11 -2.79 -6.43
CA GLY A 185 -6.54 -4.06 -5.84
C GLY A 185 -5.72 -5.26 -6.34
N THR A 186 -5.49 -5.31 -7.66
CA THR A 186 -4.69 -6.36 -8.29
C THR A 186 -3.20 -6.24 -7.95
N GLY A 187 -2.65 -5.02 -7.99
CA GLY A 187 -1.27 -4.75 -7.57
C GLY A 187 -1.02 -5.07 -6.10
N TRP A 188 -1.97 -4.77 -5.23
CA TRP A 188 -1.94 -5.11 -3.80
C TRP A 188 -1.88 -6.61 -3.58
N MET A 189 -2.70 -7.38 -4.28
CA MET A 189 -2.71 -8.84 -4.16
C MET A 189 -1.46 -9.48 -4.77
N ALA A 190 -0.91 -8.92 -5.84
CA ALA A 190 0.39 -9.34 -6.38
C ALA A 190 1.52 -9.09 -5.35
N MET A 191 1.56 -7.89 -4.73
CA MET A 191 2.51 -7.56 -3.67
C MET A 191 2.31 -8.49 -2.45
N TYR A 192 1.06 -8.73 -2.04
CA TYR A 192 0.75 -9.61 -0.92
C TYR A 192 1.22 -11.05 -1.17
N ALA A 193 1.02 -11.57 -2.39
CA ALA A 193 1.55 -12.88 -2.78
C ALA A 193 3.08 -12.92 -2.68
N LEU A 194 3.78 -11.88 -3.15
CA LEU A 194 5.25 -11.82 -3.04
C LEU A 194 5.73 -11.69 -1.59
N ASN A 195 5.04 -10.93 -0.74
CA ASN A 195 5.38 -10.83 0.68
C ASN A 195 5.20 -12.19 1.37
N LEU A 196 4.11 -12.92 1.08
CA LEU A 196 3.91 -14.26 1.63
C LEU A 196 4.91 -15.28 1.06
N LEU A 197 5.37 -15.10 -0.17
CA LEU A 197 6.50 -15.86 -0.72
C LEU A 197 7.79 -15.57 0.06
N ASP A 198 8.14 -14.31 0.34
CA ASP A 198 9.35 -13.97 1.11
C ASP A 198 9.27 -14.53 2.54
N MET A 199 8.11 -14.42 3.21
CA MET A 199 7.88 -15.07 4.50
C MET A 199 8.12 -16.58 4.43
N ALA A 200 7.52 -17.25 3.45
CA ALA A 200 7.64 -18.69 3.28
C ALA A 200 9.09 -19.10 3.02
N VAL A 201 9.82 -18.36 2.18
CA VAL A 201 11.23 -18.61 1.89
C VAL A 201 12.10 -18.47 3.14
N ARG A 202 11.88 -17.43 3.96
CA ARG A 202 12.62 -17.22 5.22
C ARG A 202 12.34 -18.30 6.24
N LEU A 203 11.09 -18.73 6.37
CA LEU A 203 10.70 -19.82 7.26
C LEU A 203 11.21 -21.18 6.75
N ALA A 204 11.25 -21.39 5.44
CA ALA A 204 11.76 -22.60 4.82
C ALA A 204 13.26 -22.84 5.05
N GLU A 205 14.02 -21.80 5.40
CA GLU A 205 15.42 -21.98 5.83
C GLU A 205 15.54 -22.74 7.16
N HIS A 206 14.46 -22.82 7.97
CA HIS A 206 14.42 -23.48 9.28
C HIS A 206 13.48 -24.67 9.31
N ASP A 207 12.37 -24.60 8.58
CA ASP A 207 11.36 -25.65 8.49
C ASP A 207 10.92 -25.86 7.05
N ARG A 208 11.28 -27.01 6.48
CA ARG A 208 10.99 -27.35 5.08
C ARG A 208 9.50 -27.38 4.75
N ALA A 209 8.60 -27.51 5.71
CA ALA A 209 7.16 -27.45 5.48
C ALA A 209 6.72 -26.14 4.79
N TYR A 210 7.47 -25.06 4.96
CA TYR A 210 7.18 -23.78 4.30
C TYR A 210 7.64 -23.70 2.83
N GLU A 211 8.44 -24.66 2.34
CA GLU A 211 8.86 -24.69 0.93
C GLU A 211 7.67 -24.95 -0.02
N ASP A 212 6.71 -25.79 0.40
CA ASP A 212 5.44 -26.00 -0.30
C ASP A 212 4.62 -24.71 -0.37
N VAL A 213 4.63 -23.93 0.72
CA VAL A 213 3.90 -22.66 0.78
C VAL A 213 4.56 -21.60 -0.10
N ALA A 214 5.89 -21.58 -0.17
CA ALA A 214 6.64 -20.73 -1.10
C ALA A 214 6.24 -21.01 -2.55
N THR A 215 6.15 -22.30 -2.93
CA THR A 215 5.67 -22.72 -4.26
C THR A 215 4.29 -22.16 -4.56
N LYS A 216 3.34 -22.26 -3.63
CA LYS A 216 1.98 -21.73 -3.79
C LYS A 216 1.99 -20.24 -4.11
N PHE A 217 2.75 -19.44 -3.36
CA PHE A 217 2.72 -17.98 -3.52
C PHE A 217 3.51 -17.49 -4.73
N PHE A 218 4.57 -18.18 -5.09
CA PHE A 218 5.26 -17.96 -6.36
C PHE A 218 4.31 -18.11 -7.57
N GLU A 219 3.55 -19.20 -7.64
CA GLU A 219 2.62 -19.41 -8.76
C GLU A 219 1.45 -18.42 -8.74
N HIS A 220 0.89 -18.18 -7.55
CA HIS A 220 -0.23 -17.26 -7.42
C HIS A 220 0.16 -15.84 -7.83
N PHE A 221 1.35 -15.38 -7.44
CA PHE A 221 1.89 -14.12 -7.94
C PHE A 221 1.94 -14.10 -9.48
N ALA A 222 2.47 -15.15 -10.10
CA ALA A 222 2.56 -15.22 -11.56
C ALA A 222 1.18 -15.14 -12.22
N TYR A 223 0.18 -15.84 -11.66
CA TYR A 223 -1.20 -15.79 -12.16
C TYR A 223 -1.81 -14.38 -12.06
N ILE A 224 -1.67 -13.71 -10.92
CA ILE A 224 -2.18 -12.35 -10.71
C ILE A 224 -1.49 -11.36 -11.65
N ALA A 225 -0.15 -11.39 -11.68
CA ALA A 225 0.63 -10.45 -12.46
C ALA A 225 0.32 -10.57 -13.96
N ALA A 226 0.18 -11.79 -14.50
CA ALA A 226 -0.21 -11.99 -15.90
C ALA A 226 -1.69 -11.64 -16.16
N ALA A 227 -2.59 -11.92 -15.22
CA ALA A 227 -4.00 -11.58 -15.36
C ALA A 227 -4.21 -10.07 -15.52
N ALA A 228 -3.43 -9.24 -14.83
CA ALA A 228 -3.50 -7.80 -15.00
C ALA A 228 -3.25 -7.34 -16.45
N TYR A 229 -2.31 -7.97 -17.16
CA TYR A 229 -2.06 -7.70 -18.58
C TYR A 229 -3.16 -8.28 -19.48
N HIS A 230 -3.57 -9.53 -19.24
CA HIS A 230 -4.59 -10.19 -20.05
C HIS A 230 -5.96 -9.54 -19.95
N GLN A 231 -6.31 -8.98 -18.78
CA GLN A 231 -7.55 -8.23 -18.60
C GLN A 231 -7.43 -6.78 -19.08
N GLY A 232 -6.24 -6.33 -19.48
CA GLY A 232 -5.97 -5.02 -20.07
C GLY A 232 -5.76 -3.89 -19.06
N LEU A 233 -5.51 -4.19 -17.78
CA LEU A 233 -5.25 -3.15 -16.79
C LEU A 233 -4.02 -2.32 -17.18
N TRP A 234 -3.06 -2.93 -17.88
CA TRP A 234 -1.95 -2.22 -18.51
C TRP A 234 -2.34 -1.66 -19.89
N ASP A 235 -2.14 -0.36 -20.05
CA ASP A 235 -2.27 0.33 -21.33
C ASP A 235 -0.88 0.51 -21.96
N ASP A 236 -0.68 -0.04 -23.16
CA ASP A 236 0.62 -0.01 -23.85
C ASP A 236 1.00 1.37 -24.40
N GLU A 237 0.00 2.16 -24.81
CA GLU A 237 0.20 3.50 -25.37
C GLU A 237 0.72 4.45 -24.30
N ASP A 238 0.04 4.47 -23.16
CA ASP A 238 0.45 5.25 -22.02
C ASP A 238 1.61 4.59 -21.28
N SER A 239 1.77 3.26 -21.36
CA SER A 239 2.67 2.46 -20.51
C SER A 239 2.35 2.62 -19.02
N PHE A 240 1.11 2.32 -18.64
CA PHE A 240 0.58 2.57 -17.30
C PHE A 240 -0.57 1.64 -16.95
N PHE A 241 -0.83 1.48 -15.66
CA PHE A 241 -2.01 0.75 -15.22
C PHE A 241 -3.21 1.67 -14.96
N TYR A 242 -4.38 1.21 -15.35
CA TYR A 242 -5.67 1.88 -15.14
C TYR A 242 -6.72 0.88 -14.64
N ASP A 243 -7.67 1.39 -13.87
CA ASP A 243 -8.88 0.63 -13.54
C ASP A 243 -9.72 0.40 -14.81
N GLN A 244 -10.47 -0.69 -14.83
CA GLN A 244 -11.41 -1.00 -15.91
C GLN A 244 -12.81 -1.23 -15.41
N LEU A 245 -13.78 -0.65 -16.09
CA LEU A 245 -15.19 -0.99 -15.92
C LEU A 245 -15.57 -2.05 -16.94
N ARG A 246 -15.90 -3.25 -16.48
CA ARG A 246 -16.40 -4.35 -17.31
C ARG A 246 -17.93 -4.36 -17.30
N LEU A 247 -18.53 -4.18 -18.47
CA LEU A 247 -19.97 -4.15 -18.65
C LEU A 247 -20.55 -5.57 -18.92
N PRO A 248 -21.85 -5.80 -18.67
CA PRO A 248 -22.48 -7.11 -18.84
C PRO A 248 -22.45 -7.64 -20.28
N ASP A 249 -22.32 -6.76 -21.27
CA ASP A 249 -22.18 -7.11 -22.69
C ASP A 249 -20.75 -7.55 -23.06
N GLY A 250 -19.83 -7.55 -22.10
CA GLY A 250 -18.43 -7.90 -22.26
C GLY A 250 -17.54 -6.76 -22.72
N SER A 251 -18.10 -5.58 -23.01
CA SER A 251 -17.30 -4.40 -23.33
C SER A 251 -16.58 -3.86 -22.09
N THR A 252 -15.45 -3.19 -22.33
CA THR A 252 -14.66 -2.59 -21.26
C THR A 252 -14.47 -1.09 -21.49
N VAL A 253 -14.53 -0.33 -20.40
CA VAL A 253 -14.28 1.11 -20.38
C VAL A 253 -13.07 1.36 -19.50
N PRO A 254 -11.89 1.72 -20.06
CA PRO A 254 -10.73 2.06 -19.27
C PRO A 254 -10.90 3.41 -18.57
N LEU A 255 -10.66 3.45 -17.27
CA LEU A 255 -10.67 4.67 -16.48
C LEU A 255 -9.26 5.27 -16.48
N LYS A 256 -8.94 6.06 -17.53
CA LYS A 256 -7.61 6.66 -17.77
C LYS A 256 -7.25 7.80 -16.81
N VAL A 257 -7.39 7.56 -15.51
CA VAL A 257 -6.97 8.44 -14.43
C VAL A 257 -5.54 8.10 -14.05
N ARG A 258 -4.61 9.01 -14.30
CA ARG A 258 -3.20 8.85 -13.94
C ARG A 258 -3.02 9.18 -12.46
N SER A 259 -3.31 8.21 -11.60
CA SER A 259 -3.13 8.30 -10.16
C SER A 259 -2.11 7.28 -9.64
N VAL A 260 -1.83 7.35 -8.34
CA VAL A 260 -0.99 6.39 -7.62
C VAL A 260 -1.48 4.95 -7.76
N VAL A 261 -2.78 4.74 -8.04
CA VAL A 261 -3.37 3.43 -8.37
C VAL A 261 -2.62 2.74 -9.50
N GLY A 262 -2.18 3.50 -10.51
CA GLY A 262 -1.42 2.96 -11.63
C GLY A 262 0.08 2.79 -11.36
N LEU A 263 0.59 3.34 -10.25
CA LEU A 263 1.98 3.21 -9.81
C LEU A 263 2.17 2.06 -8.80
N LEU A 264 1.17 1.76 -7.98
CA LEU A 264 1.23 0.73 -6.94
C LEU A 264 1.65 -0.68 -7.44
N PRO A 265 1.35 -1.11 -8.68
CA PRO A 265 1.91 -2.34 -9.23
C PRO A 265 3.45 -2.42 -9.21
N LEU A 266 4.18 -1.29 -9.15
CA LEU A 266 5.64 -1.28 -8.96
C LEU A 266 6.06 -1.91 -7.64
N ALA A 267 5.24 -1.79 -6.59
CA ALA A 267 5.53 -2.36 -5.28
C ALA A 267 5.42 -3.89 -5.25
N ALA A 268 4.79 -4.51 -6.26
CA ALA A 268 4.77 -5.96 -6.42
C ALA A 268 6.05 -6.47 -7.08
N THR A 269 7.16 -6.39 -6.33
CA THR A 269 8.49 -6.82 -6.77
C THR A 269 9.27 -7.55 -5.66
N THR A 270 10.07 -8.56 -6.02
CA THR A 270 11.05 -9.20 -5.13
C THR A 270 12.13 -9.92 -5.94
N THR A 271 13.20 -10.38 -5.27
CA THR A 271 14.28 -11.13 -5.93
C THR A 271 14.55 -12.48 -5.28
N LEU A 272 14.77 -13.49 -6.12
CA LEU A 272 15.26 -14.81 -5.68
C LEU A 272 16.71 -15.01 -6.13
N SER A 273 17.61 -15.22 -5.18
CA SER A 273 19.02 -15.48 -5.45
C SER A 273 19.29 -16.96 -5.73
N SER A 274 20.36 -17.26 -6.47
CA SER A 274 20.84 -18.63 -6.67
C SER A 274 21.25 -19.32 -5.38
N ARG A 275 21.60 -18.54 -4.34
CA ARG A 275 21.86 -19.06 -2.99
C ARG A 275 20.56 -19.57 -2.37
N THR A 276 19.50 -18.77 -2.41
CA THR A 276 18.16 -19.13 -1.91
C THR A 276 17.64 -20.37 -2.63
N LEU A 277 17.68 -20.37 -3.98
CA LEU A 277 17.25 -21.50 -4.79
C LEU A 277 18.14 -22.75 -4.64
N GLY A 278 19.40 -22.58 -4.20
CA GLY A 278 20.28 -23.70 -3.86
C GLY A 278 19.93 -24.36 -2.52
N ARG A 279 19.36 -23.58 -1.58
CA ARG A 279 18.88 -24.07 -0.27
C ARG A 279 17.48 -24.66 -0.34
N LEU A 280 16.66 -24.20 -1.28
CA LEU A 280 15.28 -24.60 -1.50
C LEU A 280 15.14 -25.31 -2.87
N PRO A 281 15.55 -26.59 -2.97
CA PRO A 281 15.64 -27.30 -4.24
C PRO A 281 14.27 -27.63 -4.86
N GLU A 282 13.22 -27.80 -4.06
CA GLU A 282 11.86 -28.09 -4.53
C GLU A 282 11.24 -26.83 -5.13
N LEU A 283 11.39 -25.67 -4.45
CA LEU A 283 11.02 -24.38 -5.01
C LEU A 283 11.77 -24.11 -6.33
N ALA A 284 13.07 -24.40 -6.36
CA ALA A 284 13.87 -24.23 -7.57
C ALA A 284 13.43 -25.18 -8.71
N ALA A 285 13.09 -26.43 -8.39
CA ALA A 285 12.55 -27.39 -9.36
C ALA A 285 11.20 -26.92 -9.90
N ARG A 286 10.32 -26.44 -9.03
CA ARG A 286 9.01 -25.95 -9.41
C ARG A 286 9.07 -24.69 -10.25
N LEU A 287 9.93 -23.73 -9.90
CA LEU A 287 10.19 -22.54 -10.71
C LEU A 287 10.67 -22.91 -12.13
N ARG A 288 11.58 -23.88 -12.25
CA ARG A 288 12.02 -24.38 -13.57
C ARG A 288 10.87 -25.02 -14.33
N TRP A 289 10.12 -25.91 -13.69
CA TRP A 289 8.97 -26.57 -14.30
C TRP A 289 7.93 -25.55 -14.79
N PHE A 290 7.61 -24.55 -13.97
CA PHE A 290 6.62 -23.54 -14.29
C PHE A 290 7.02 -22.71 -15.50
N LEU A 291 8.26 -22.19 -15.53
CA LEU A 291 8.77 -21.44 -16.68
C LEU A 291 8.79 -22.25 -17.98
N THR A 292 9.07 -23.57 -17.92
CA THR A 292 9.08 -24.44 -19.09
C THR A 292 7.67 -24.80 -19.57
N ASN A 293 6.73 -25.05 -18.66
CA ASN A 293 5.40 -25.58 -19.01
C ASN A 293 4.32 -24.49 -19.10
N LYS A 294 4.61 -23.28 -18.62
CA LYS A 294 3.69 -22.14 -18.58
C LYS A 294 4.38 -20.87 -19.13
N PRO A 295 4.82 -20.86 -20.40
CA PRO A 295 5.59 -19.76 -20.97
C PRO A 295 4.83 -18.42 -21.02
N ALA A 296 3.50 -18.43 -20.99
CA ALA A 296 2.66 -17.22 -20.92
C ALA A 296 2.92 -16.35 -19.67
N TYR A 297 3.58 -16.88 -18.64
CA TYR A 297 3.93 -16.15 -17.42
C TYR A 297 5.42 -15.80 -17.36
N ALA A 298 6.16 -16.01 -18.45
CA ALA A 298 7.60 -15.79 -18.47
C ALA A 298 7.95 -14.31 -18.27
N ASP A 299 7.15 -13.37 -18.76
CA ASP A 299 7.49 -11.94 -18.70
C ASP A 299 7.54 -11.39 -17.26
N VAL A 300 6.64 -11.86 -16.39
CA VAL A 300 6.58 -11.47 -14.97
C VAL A 300 7.58 -12.23 -14.07
N LEU A 301 8.21 -13.28 -14.61
CA LEU A 301 9.17 -14.15 -13.91
C LEU A 301 10.58 -14.16 -14.54
N GLY A 302 10.76 -13.45 -15.65
CA GLY A 302 11.72 -13.82 -16.69
C GLY A 302 13.11 -13.24 -16.53
N ALA A 303 13.22 -12.08 -15.90
CA ALA A 303 14.47 -11.34 -15.85
C ALA A 303 15.47 -12.04 -14.91
N ARG A 304 16.64 -12.35 -15.47
CA ARG A 304 17.77 -12.95 -14.75
C ARG A 304 18.98 -12.06 -14.91
N ARG A 305 19.78 -11.98 -13.85
CA ARG A 305 21.01 -11.22 -13.87
C ARG A 305 22.08 -11.85 -12.99
N LEU A 306 23.34 -11.67 -13.37
CA LEU A 306 24.48 -11.89 -12.48
C LEU A 306 24.72 -10.60 -11.70
N ALA A 307 24.54 -10.64 -10.38
CA ALA A 307 24.81 -9.48 -9.51
C ALA A 307 26.32 -9.33 -9.25
N GLY A 308 26.74 -8.16 -8.75
CA GLY A 308 28.15 -7.86 -8.47
C GLY A 308 28.81 -8.78 -7.43
N ASP A 309 28.01 -9.47 -6.61
CA ASP A 309 28.45 -10.51 -5.66
C ASP A 309 28.67 -11.90 -6.31
N GLY A 310 28.49 -12.01 -7.63
CA GLY A 310 28.60 -13.25 -8.39
C GLY A 310 27.39 -14.19 -8.29
N LEU A 311 26.33 -13.81 -7.57
CA LEU A 311 25.10 -14.60 -7.48
C LEU A 311 24.17 -14.29 -8.66
N LYS A 312 23.53 -15.35 -9.19
CA LYS A 312 22.46 -15.16 -10.16
C LYS A 312 21.19 -14.77 -9.41
N ARG A 313 20.58 -13.65 -9.76
CA ARG A 313 19.31 -13.19 -9.23
C ARG A 313 18.22 -13.32 -10.28
N ARG A 314 17.02 -13.63 -9.84
CA ARG A 314 15.80 -13.55 -10.63
C ARG A 314 14.89 -12.50 -10.03
N LEU A 315 14.38 -11.63 -10.88
CA LEU A 315 13.34 -10.68 -10.51
C LEU A 315 11.97 -11.33 -10.71
N LEU A 316 11.12 -11.21 -9.69
CA LEU A 316 9.70 -11.49 -9.77
C LEU A 316 9.03 -10.13 -9.63
N SER A 317 8.43 -9.63 -10.69
CA SER A 317 7.91 -8.26 -10.71
C SER A 317 6.69 -8.15 -11.60
N MET A 318 5.66 -7.47 -11.11
CA MET A 318 4.47 -7.18 -11.91
C MET A 318 4.81 -6.22 -13.05
N VAL A 319 5.70 -5.25 -12.83
CA VAL A 319 6.25 -4.37 -13.88
C VAL A 319 7.60 -4.89 -14.34
N GLY A 320 7.67 -5.33 -15.60
CA GLY A 320 8.87 -5.93 -16.17
C GLY A 320 9.98 -4.92 -16.50
N PRO A 321 11.22 -5.40 -16.78
CA PRO A 321 12.36 -4.54 -17.11
C PRO A 321 12.15 -3.56 -18.27
N ASP A 322 11.38 -3.94 -19.29
CA ASP A 322 11.16 -3.08 -20.47
C ASP A 322 10.08 -2.01 -20.22
N GLN A 323 9.27 -2.20 -19.19
CA GLN A 323 8.18 -1.30 -18.82
C GLN A 323 8.62 -0.34 -17.72
N ILE A 324 9.54 -0.75 -16.85
CA ILE A 324 9.98 0.06 -15.70
C ILE A 324 10.48 1.43 -16.13
N VAL A 325 11.27 1.51 -17.21
CA VAL A 325 11.78 2.79 -17.71
C VAL A 325 10.64 3.73 -18.13
N ARG A 326 9.60 3.19 -18.77
CA ARG A 326 8.48 3.96 -19.30
C ARG A 326 7.53 4.45 -18.22
N ILE A 327 7.22 3.61 -17.23
CA ILE A 327 6.39 4.04 -16.10
C ILE A 327 7.14 5.02 -15.19
N LEU A 328 8.44 4.81 -14.96
CA LEU A 328 9.25 5.73 -14.16
C LEU A 328 9.43 7.08 -14.84
N ALA A 329 9.53 7.13 -16.17
CA ALA A 329 9.52 8.40 -16.90
C ALA A 329 8.27 9.24 -16.63
N ARG A 330 7.15 8.61 -16.25
CA ARG A 330 5.95 9.37 -15.83
C ARG A 330 5.96 9.71 -14.36
N MET A 331 6.29 8.74 -13.52
CA MET A 331 6.39 8.91 -12.07
C MET A 331 7.36 10.04 -11.69
N LEU A 332 8.42 10.22 -12.50
CA LEU A 332 9.49 11.19 -12.27
C LEU A 332 9.35 12.47 -13.13
N ASP A 333 8.19 12.69 -13.78
CA ASP A 333 7.89 13.93 -14.49
C ASP A 333 7.32 14.96 -13.50
N GLU A 334 7.93 16.15 -13.45
CA GLU A 334 7.53 17.25 -12.55
C GLU A 334 6.15 17.83 -12.91
N GLU A 335 5.76 17.71 -14.19
CA GLU A 335 4.43 18.09 -14.68
C GLU A 335 3.37 17.00 -14.45
N GLU A 336 3.77 15.85 -13.90
CA GLU A 336 2.88 14.76 -13.51
C GLU A 336 2.98 14.46 -12.02
N PHE A 337 3.76 13.47 -11.61
CA PHE A 337 3.77 12.96 -10.23
C PHE A 337 4.87 13.57 -9.36
N LEU A 338 6.02 13.95 -9.92
CA LEU A 338 7.18 14.37 -9.14
C LEU A 338 7.01 15.80 -8.61
N SER A 339 6.93 15.93 -7.29
CA SER A 339 6.94 17.20 -6.59
C SER A 339 8.31 17.45 -5.97
N GLN A 340 8.59 18.70 -5.58
CA GLN A 340 9.72 19.04 -4.70
C GLN A 340 9.66 18.28 -3.37
N TYR A 341 8.49 17.80 -2.97
CA TYR A 341 8.24 17.23 -1.64
C TYR A 341 7.90 15.73 -1.65
N GLY A 342 8.01 15.05 -2.80
CA GLY A 342 7.69 13.62 -2.95
C GLY A 342 6.85 13.35 -4.20
N LEU A 343 6.16 12.22 -4.24
CA LEU A 343 5.23 11.84 -5.30
C LEU A 343 3.80 12.25 -4.95
N ARG A 344 3.15 12.97 -5.86
CA ARG A 344 1.72 13.30 -5.82
C ARG A 344 0.89 12.03 -5.99
N THR A 345 -0.29 12.00 -5.39
CA THR A 345 -1.23 10.87 -5.54
C THR A 345 -2.03 10.89 -6.85
N LEU A 346 -2.13 12.04 -7.50
CA LEU A 346 -2.71 12.22 -8.83
C LEU A 346 -1.78 13.07 -9.70
N SER A 347 -1.64 12.70 -10.97
CA SER A 347 -0.83 13.44 -11.94
C SER A 347 -1.34 14.88 -12.06
N ARG A 348 -0.42 15.85 -11.92
CA ARG A 348 -0.69 17.28 -12.09
C ARG A 348 -1.26 17.63 -13.47
N ARG A 349 -1.05 16.78 -14.49
CA ARG A 349 -1.70 16.89 -15.80
C ARG A 349 -3.22 17.00 -15.72
N HIS A 350 -3.84 16.41 -14.69
CA HIS A 350 -5.28 16.50 -14.47
C HIS A 350 -5.76 17.87 -13.96
N LEU A 351 -4.85 18.83 -13.74
CA LEU A 351 -5.19 20.23 -13.47
C LEU A 351 -5.77 20.90 -14.72
N ASP A 352 -5.06 20.79 -15.85
CA ASP A 352 -5.48 21.39 -17.12
C ASP A 352 -6.44 20.49 -17.91
N LYS A 353 -6.32 19.16 -17.70
CA LYS A 353 -7.11 18.15 -18.41
C LYS A 353 -7.68 17.11 -17.43
N PRO A 354 -8.74 17.46 -16.69
CA PRO A 354 -9.47 16.51 -15.87
C PRO A 354 -9.92 15.30 -16.69
N PHE A 355 -10.03 14.14 -16.04
CA PHE A 355 -10.61 12.96 -16.65
C PHE A 355 -12.11 12.93 -16.38
N SER A 356 -12.91 12.68 -17.43
CA SER A 356 -14.37 12.57 -17.35
C SER A 356 -14.84 11.28 -18.02
N VAL A 357 -15.87 10.65 -17.45
CA VAL A 357 -16.53 9.46 -18.00
C VAL A 357 -18.04 9.60 -17.84
N GLU A 358 -18.79 9.22 -18.87
CA GLU A 358 -20.26 9.17 -18.82
C GLU A 358 -20.72 7.75 -18.49
N LEU A 359 -21.45 7.58 -17.40
CA LEU A 359 -22.02 6.31 -16.97
C LEU A 359 -23.50 6.50 -16.61
N GLY A 360 -24.38 5.75 -17.29
CA GLY A 360 -25.82 5.80 -17.00
C GLY A 360 -26.46 7.17 -17.23
N GLY A 361 -25.93 7.96 -18.18
CA GLY A 361 -26.39 9.32 -18.47
C GLY A 361 -25.94 10.38 -17.45
N GLN A 362 -25.00 10.04 -16.57
CA GLN A 362 -24.37 10.96 -15.63
C GLN A 362 -22.88 11.08 -15.95
N GLU A 363 -22.36 12.31 -15.90
CA GLU A 363 -20.94 12.59 -16.08
C GLU A 363 -20.22 12.58 -14.73
N PHE A 364 -19.13 11.82 -14.63
CA PHE A 364 -18.24 11.74 -13.47
C PHE A 364 -16.87 12.28 -13.85
N THR A 365 -16.33 13.19 -13.04
CA THR A 365 -15.07 13.89 -13.33
C THR A 365 -14.11 13.86 -12.15
N VAL A 366 -12.82 13.72 -12.44
CA VAL A 366 -11.71 13.84 -11.48
C VAL A 366 -10.63 14.79 -12.02
N GLY A 367 -10.22 15.74 -11.19
CA GLY A 367 -9.19 16.73 -11.49
C GLY A 367 -8.14 16.78 -10.39
N TYR A 368 -7.02 17.46 -10.67
CA TYR A 368 -5.93 17.64 -9.70
C TYR A 368 -6.29 18.67 -8.63
N GLU A 369 -6.23 18.25 -7.37
CA GLU A 369 -6.48 19.05 -6.17
C GLU A 369 -5.29 18.87 -5.23
N PRO A 370 -4.34 19.81 -5.15
CA PRO A 370 -3.11 19.60 -4.37
C PRO A 370 -3.31 19.71 -2.85
N ALA A 371 -4.47 20.16 -2.38
CA ALA A 371 -4.78 20.45 -0.98
C ALA A 371 -5.98 19.62 -0.47
N GLU A 372 -6.86 20.20 0.35
CA GLU A 372 -8.15 19.60 0.72
C GLU A 372 -9.04 19.37 -0.51
N SER A 373 -9.93 18.39 -0.44
CA SER A 373 -10.83 18.12 -1.57
C SER A 373 -11.89 19.20 -1.70
N THR A 374 -12.25 19.57 -2.93
CA THR A 374 -13.38 20.49 -3.16
C THR A 374 -14.73 19.76 -3.18
N SER A 375 -14.72 18.43 -3.05
CA SER A 375 -15.91 17.58 -3.04
C SER A 375 -16.22 17.00 -1.66
N GLY A 376 -17.51 16.75 -1.39
CA GLY A 376 -17.95 16.10 -0.14
C GLY A 376 -17.84 14.57 -0.13
N LEU A 377 -17.25 13.95 -1.16
CA LEU A 377 -17.01 12.51 -1.20
C LEU A 377 -16.16 12.11 0.03
N PHE A 378 -16.62 11.12 0.80
CA PHE A 378 -15.98 10.65 2.03
C PHE A 378 -15.71 11.75 3.09
N GLY A 379 -16.56 12.77 3.16
CA GLY A 379 -16.50 13.78 4.23
C GLY A 379 -15.53 14.93 3.98
N GLY A 380 -14.85 14.98 2.83
CA GLY A 380 -14.11 16.15 2.32
C GLY A 380 -12.76 16.47 2.99
N ASN A 381 -12.44 15.87 4.14
CA ASN A 381 -11.19 16.15 4.86
C ASN A 381 -9.96 15.36 4.35
N SER A 382 -10.16 14.19 3.76
CA SER A 382 -9.09 13.37 3.15
C SER A 382 -9.09 13.54 1.64
N ASN A 383 -7.90 13.63 1.03
CA ASN A 383 -7.78 13.85 -0.40
C ASN A 383 -6.62 13.08 -1.07
N TRP A 384 -6.96 12.21 -2.02
CA TRP A 384 -6.05 11.42 -2.86
C TRP A 384 -5.95 11.95 -4.29
N ARG A 385 -6.47 13.15 -4.57
CA ARG A 385 -6.50 13.78 -5.90
C ARG A 385 -5.32 14.71 -6.17
N GLY A 386 -4.19 14.51 -5.50
CA GLY A 386 -3.02 15.36 -5.71
C GLY A 386 -2.05 15.52 -4.55
N PRO A 387 -2.46 15.46 -3.27
CA PRO A 387 -1.55 15.59 -2.16
C PRO A 387 -0.52 14.46 -2.11
N ILE A 388 0.54 14.67 -1.33
CA ILE A 388 1.61 13.72 -1.06
C ILE A 388 1.27 12.97 0.22
N TRP A 389 1.24 11.65 0.13
CA TRP A 389 0.97 10.74 1.24
C TRP A 389 2.20 9.89 1.53
N MET A 390 2.59 9.84 2.81
CA MET A 390 3.77 9.09 3.25
C MET A 390 3.69 7.58 2.92
N PRO A 391 2.55 6.87 3.13
CA PRO A 391 2.48 5.42 2.90
C PRO A 391 2.81 5.00 1.46
N THR A 392 2.20 5.66 0.48
CA THR A 392 2.36 5.30 -0.93
C THR A 392 3.76 5.66 -1.44
N ASN A 393 4.26 6.82 -1.03
CA ASN A 393 5.64 7.22 -1.31
C ASN A 393 6.64 6.21 -0.74
N TYR A 394 6.46 5.81 0.53
CA TYR A 394 7.35 4.86 1.19
C TYR A 394 7.38 3.50 0.47
N LEU A 395 6.22 2.99 0.05
CA LEU A 395 6.13 1.75 -0.71
C LEU A 395 6.79 1.84 -2.08
N LEU A 396 6.62 2.96 -2.79
CA LEU A 396 7.25 3.18 -4.10
C LEU A 396 8.78 3.35 -3.97
N ILE A 397 9.25 4.05 -2.93
CA ILE A 397 10.68 4.12 -2.61
C ILE A 397 11.22 2.72 -2.30
N SER A 398 10.52 1.93 -1.49
CA SER A 398 10.91 0.54 -1.19
C SER A 398 11.01 -0.29 -2.48
N ALA A 399 10.04 -0.16 -3.38
CA ALA A 399 10.05 -0.83 -4.68
C ALA A 399 11.26 -0.43 -5.53
N LEU A 400 11.60 0.87 -5.59
CA LEU A 400 12.79 1.35 -6.29
C LEU A 400 14.07 0.75 -5.71
N ARG A 401 14.16 0.57 -4.38
CA ARG A 401 15.30 -0.11 -3.75
C ARG A 401 15.38 -1.58 -4.13
N ASP A 402 14.25 -2.29 -4.23
CA ASP A 402 14.21 -3.69 -4.66
C ASP A 402 14.64 -3.83 -6.13
N TYR A 403 14.16 -2.95 -7.00
CA TYR A 403 14.62 -2.87 -8.38
C TYR A 403 16.10 -2.48 -8.47
N ALA A 404 16.58 -1.54 -7.66
CA ALA A 404 18.00 -1.18 -7.59
C ALA A 404 18.86 -2.37 -7.14
N ALA A 405 18.39 -3.17 -6.18
CA ALA A 405 19.09 -4.38 -5.76
C ALA A 405 19.18 -5.45 -6.88
N PHE A 406 18.25 -5.45 -7.83
CA PHE A 406 18.30 -6.31 -9.00
C PHE A 406 19.16 -5.72 -10.13
N PHE A 407 18.95 -4.43 -10.47
CA PHE A 407 19.57 -3.76 -11.61
C PHE A 407 20.95 -3.13 -11.29
N GLY A 408 21.34 -3.04 -10.03
CA GLY A 408 22.56 -2.32 -9.62
C GLY A 408 22.67 -0.96 -10.33
N ASP A 409 23.88 -0.65 -10.80
CA ASP A 409 24.19 0.62 -11.46
C ASP A 409 24.00 0.57 -13.00
N ASP A 410 23.58 -0.57 -13.56
CA ASP A 410 23.44 -0.73 -15.02
C ASP A 410 22.18 -0.04 -15.56
N LEU A 411 21.13 0.06 -14.73
CA LEU A 411 19.90 0.77 -15.10
C LEU A 411 19.98 2.19 -14.58
N VAL A 412 20.15 3.13 -15.53
CA VAL A 412 20.07 4.56 -15.28
C VAL A 412 18.87 5.15 -16.00
N ILE A 413 18.13 6.00 -15.31
CA ILE A 413 16.93 6.67 -15.83
C ILE A 413 17.09 8.18 -15.71
N GLU A 414 16.33 8.92 -16.52
CA GLU A 414 16.33 10.37 -16.44
C GLU A 414 15.59 10.83 -15.18
N HIS A 415 16.25 11.62 -14.33
CA HIS A 415 15.67 12.11 -13.08
C HIS A 415 16.12 13.56 -12.79
N PRO A 416 15.18 14.53 -12.72
CA PRO A 416 13.79 14.44 -13.16
C PRO A 416 13.66 14.07 -14.65
N THR A 417 12.49 13.58 -15.06
CA THR A 417 12.22 13.29 -16.48
C THR A 417 12.37 14.57 -17.32
N ARG A 418 12.96 14.46 -18.53
CA ARG A 418 13.34 15.56 -19.44
C ARG A 418 14.45 16.50 -18.94
N SER A 419 15.14 16.18 -17.84
CA SER A 419 16.24 17.01 -17.32
C SER A 419 17.60 16.83 -18.02
N GLY A 420 17.76 15.78 -18.84
CA GLY A 420 19.02 15.30 -19.40
C GLY A 420 19.94 14.60 -18.39
N LYS A 421 19.61 14.60 -17.09
CA LYS A 421 20.42 13.99 -16.03
C LYS A 421 19.99 12.56 -15.82
N LYS A 422 20.95 11.63 -15.89
CA LYS A 422 20.73 10.21 -15.65
C LYS A 422 21.22 9.82 -14.27
N GLN A 423 20.40 9.07 -13.54
CA GLN A 423 20.69 8.58 -12.20
C GLN A 423 20.30 7.10 -12.09
N THR A 424 21.00 6.39 -11.23
CA THR A 424 20.67 5.01 -10.83
C THR A 424 19.37 4.99 -10.03
N LEU A 425 18.71 3.82 -9.97
CA LEU A 425 17.51 3.68 -9.13
C LEU A 425 17.78 3.90 -7.63
N THR A 426 19.01 3.63 -7.17
CA THR A 426 19.45 3.95 -5.80
C THR A 426 19.39 5.45 -5.56
N GLU A 427 20.01 6.24 -6.42
CA GLU A 427 20.04 7.71 -6.32
C GLU A 427 18.65 8.32 -6.45
N VAL A 428 17.78 7.79 -7.32
CA VAL A 428 16.39 8.24 -7.43
C VAL A 428 15.62 7.97 -6.14
N ALA A 429 15.80 6.79 -5.54
CA ALA A 429 15.16 6.47 -4.28
C ALA A 429 15.73 7.28 -3.10
N ASP A 430 17.01 7.65 -3.10
CA ASP A 430 17.61 8.57 -2.12
C ASP A 430 17.03 9.99 -2.28
N ASP A 431 16.94 10.50 -3.51
CA ASP A 431 16.34 11.83 -3.77
C ASP A 431 14.87 11.89 -3.34
N LEU A 432 14.06 10.86 -3.64
CA LEU A 432 12.67 10.81 -3.17
C LEU A 432 12.56 10.75 -1.64
N SER A 433 13.43 10.00 -0.97
CA SER A 433 13.51 10.02 0.50
C SER A 433 13.85 11.41 1.02
N ASP A 434 14.87 12.08 0.44
CA ASP A 434 15.31 13.40 0.85
C ASP A 434 14.21 14.45 0.66
N ARG A 435 13.42 14.36 -0.41
CA ARG A 435 12.24 15.23 -0.63
C ARG A 435 11.21 15.08 0.48
N LEU A 436 10.90 13.85 0.91
CA LEU A 436 9.95 13.61 2.01
C LEU A 436 10.53 14.07 3.35
N ILE A 437 11.82 13.84 3.60
CA ILE A 437 12.52 14.35 4.79
C ILE A 437 12.52 15.88 4.79
N SER A 438 12.64 16.51 3.61
CA SER A 438 12.68 17.97 3.47
C SER A 438 11.43 18.67 3.99
N LEU A 439 10.28 17.99 4.01
CA LEU A 439 9.02 18.49 4.58
C LEU A 439 9.18 18.93 6.04
N PHE A 440 10.06 18.27 6.79
CA PHE A 440 10.22 18.43 8.23
C PHE A 440 11.45 19.23 8.63
N VAL A 441 12.40 19.48 7.73
CA VAL A 441 13.66 20.18 8.05
C VAL A 441 13.59 21.66 7.63
N PRO A 442 14.39 22.56 8.24
CA PRO A 442 14.40 23.95 7.81
C PRO A 442 15.07 24.05 6.45
N ASP A 443 14.50 24.86 5.57
CA ASP A 443 15.12 25.25 4.30
C ASP A 443 16.23 26.31 4.52
N ALA A 444 16.75 26.86 3.42
CA ALA A 444 17.77 27.91 3.45
C ALA A 444 17.33 29.20 4.17
N TRP A 445 16.03 29.41 4.34
CA TRP A 445 15.43 30.55 5.04
C TRP A 445 15.04 30.20 6.49
N GLY A 446 15.35 28.98 6.95
CA GLY A 446 14.99 28.48 8.27
C GLY A 446 13.51 28.09 8.41
N ARG A 447 12.78 27.95 7.30
CA ARG A 447 11.35 27.63 7.28
C ARG A 447 11.13 26.15 6.96
N ARG A 448 10.08 25.54 7.52
CA ARG A 448 9.72 24.13 7.25
C ARG A 448 8.51 24.08 6.30
N PRO A 449 8.56 23.32 5.20
CA PRO A 449 7.43 23.19 4.29
C PRO A 449 6.12 22.80 4.99
N MET A 450 6.18 21.84 5.92
CA MET A 450 5.00 21.36 6.66
C MET A 450 4.18 22.45 7.38
N TYR A 451 4.78 23.57 7.77
CA TYR A 451 4.05 24.66 8.43
C TYR A 451 3.42 25.66 7.45
N GLY A 452 3.70 25.53 6.14
CA GLY A 452 3.14 26.37 5.09
C GLY A 452 3.28 27.86 5.39
N ALA A 453 2.17 28.60 5.29
CA ALA A 453 2.10 30.03 5.52
C ALA A 453 1.92 30.44 7.00
N CYS A 454 1.89 29.50 7.95
CA CYS A 454 1.66 29.82 9.36
C CYS A 454 2.91 30.44 10.01
N GLU A 455 3.02 31.77 9.99
CA GLU A 455 4.20 32.49 10.51
C GLU A 455 4.55 32.19 11.97
N LEU A 456 3.55 31.91 12.80
CA LEU A 456 3.75 31.53 14.20
C LEU A 456 4.63 30.26 14.30
N PHE A 457 4.28 29.22 13.56
CA PHE A 457 5.03 27.96 13.55
C PHE A 457 6.31 28.05 12.72
N GLN A 458 6.44 29.02 11.82
CA GLN A 458 7.67 29.20 11.05
C GLN A 458 8.76 29.93 11.83
N THR A 459 8.39 30.94 12.62
CA THR A 459 9.35 31.94 13.12
C THR A 459 9.42 32.06 14.63
N HIS A 460 8.36 31.72 15.36
CA HIS A 460 8.33 31.95 16.80
C HIS A 460 9.27 30.97 17.53
N PRO A 461 10.20 31.45 18.37
CA PRO A 461 11.21 30.61 19.04
C PRO A 461 10.62 29.42 19.81
N ASP A 462 9.49 29.63 20.49
CA ASP A 462 8.83 28.58 21.28
C ASP A 462 8.06 27.54 20.46
N TRP A 463 7.77 27.82 19.18
CA TRP A 463 6.89 26.97 18.37
C TRP A 463 7.58 26.30 17.18
N LYS A 464 8.57 26.94 16.56
CA LYS A 464 9.16 26.50 15.29
C LYS A 464 9.88 25.15 15.30
N ASP A 465 10.21 24.68 16.49
CA ASP A 465 10.89 23.40 16.72
C ASP A 465 9.97 22.34 17.36
N LEU A 466 8.67 22.66 17.56
CA LEU A 466 7.64 21.70 17.99
C LEU A 466 7.09 20.94 16.79
N ILE A 467 7.85 19.96 16.31
CA ILE A 467 7.51 19.17 15.13
C ILE A 467 6.26 18.32 15.38
N VAL A 468 5.31 18.44 14.45
CA VAL A 468 4.03 17.73 14.37
C VAL A 468 4.02 16.84 13.13
N PHE A 469 3.02 15.95 13.02
CA PHE A 469 2.96 14.94 11.96
C PHE A 469 1.61 15.05 11.24
N PRO A 470 1.55 15.82 10.15
CA PRO A 470 0.34 15.95 9.34
C PRO A 470 -0.09 14.63 8.72
N GLU A 471 -1.37 14.51 8.38
CA GLU A 471 -1.95 13.34 7.72
C GLU A 471 -1.37 13.15 6.32
N TYR A 472 -1.32 14.26 5.58
CA TYR A 472 -0.78 14.36 4.24
C TYR A 472 -0.23 15.77 3.98
N PHE A 473 0.40 15.96 2.84
CA PHE A 473 1.06 17.21 2.48
C PHE A 473 0.58 17.74 1.14
N HIS A 474 0.48 19.06 1.04
CA HIS A 474 0.08 19.72 -0.19
C HIS A 474 1.01 19.35 -1.35
N GLY A 475 0.43 18.90 -2.47
CA GLY A 475 1.16 18.32 -3.60
C GLY A 475 2.20 19.24 -4.25
N ASP A 476 2.01 20.56 -4.19
CA ASP A 476 2.93 21.53 -4.81
C ASP A 476 3.83 22.33 -3.86
N ASN A 477 3.47 22.51 -2.58
CA ASN A 477 4.19 23.40 -1.67
C ASN A 477 4.60 22.73 -0.34
N GLY A 478 4.20 21.48 -0.11
CA GLY A 478 4.60 20.71 1.06
C GLY A 478 3.95 21.12 2.39
N ALA A 479 2.96 22.03 2.38
CA ALA A 479 2.21 22.39 3.58
C ALA A 479 1.50 21.15 4.17
N GLY A 480 1.57 20.96 5.48
CA GLY A 480 0.86 19.90 6.19
C GLY A 480 -0.64 20.15 6.20
N LEU A 481 -1.41 19.09 5.97
CA LEU A 481 -2.87 19.11 5.85
C LEU A 481 -3.48 17.90 6.58
N GLY A 482 -4.80 17.91 6.74
CA GLY A 482 -5.54 16.88 7.48
C GLY A 482 -5.23 16.92 8.98
N ALA A 483 -5.30 15.76 9.63
CA ALA A 483 -4.98 15.63 11.06
C ALA A 483 -3.51 15.98 11.36
N TRP A 484 -3.25 16.68 12.47
CA TRP A 484 -1.91 17.23 12.78
C TRP A 484 -1.05 16.40 13.72
N HIS A 485 -1.64 15.43 14.41
CA HIS A 485 -0.94 14.53 15.33
C HIS A 485 -0.91 13.09 14.81
N GLN A 486 -0.85 12.96 13.48
CA GLN A 486 -0.77 11.71 12.76
C GLN A 486 0.64 11.07 12.82
N THR A 487 1.16 10.95 14.03
CA THR A 487 2.32 10.12 14.40
C THR A 487 2.09 8.61 14.17
N GLY A 488 1.04 8.27 13.43
CA GLY A 488 0.83 7.01 12.73
C GLY A 488 1.73 6.86 11.51
N TRP A 489 1.17 6.81 10.29
CA TRP A 489 1.97 6.51 9.09
C TRP A 489 2.98 7.59 8.74
N THR A 490 2.76 8.85 9.13
CA THR A 490 3.70 9.94 8.79
C THR A 490 5.02 9.78 9.55
N ALA A 491 5.01 9.02 10.66
CA ALA A 491 6.22 8.62 11.37
C ALA A 491 7.18 7.76 10.54
N LEU A 492 6.77 7.21 9.39
CA LEU A 492 7.66 6.49 8.46
C LEU A 492 8.85 7.34 8.01
N VAL A 493 8.76 8.67 8.07
CA VAL A 493 9.90 9.56 7.84
C VAL A 493 11.11 9.23 8.74
N ALA A 494 10.87 8.73 9.97
CA ALA A 494 11.94 8.31 10.86
C ALA A 494 12.71 7.12 10.28
N ASP A 495 12.03 6.16 9.65
CA ASP A 495 12.69 5.04 8.98
C ASP A 495 13.47 5.50 7.75
N LEU A 496 12.91 6.43 6.96
CA LEU A 496 13.61 7.03 5.82
C LEU A 496 14.91 7.72 6.25
N ILE A 497 14.90 8.47 7.35
CA ILE A 497 16.10 9.12 7.90
C ILE A 497 17.18 8.09 8.27
N LEU A 498 16.77 6.94 8.82
CA LEU A 498 17.69 5.88 9.27
C LEU A 498 18.23 5.01 8.12
N THR A 499 17.55 4.97 6.98
CA THR A 499 17.86 4.06 5.86
C THR A 499 18.43 4.76 4.63
N THR A 500 18.20 6.07 4.48
CA THR A 500 18.76 6.86 3.38
C THR A 500 20.26 6.99 3.56
N ARG A 501 21.03 6.64 2.51
CA ARG A 501 22.49 6.71 2.55
C ARG A 501 22.90 8.16 2.32
N ARG A 502 23.57 8.76 3.29
CA ARG A 502 24.17 10.10 3.17
C ARG A 502 25.63 10.03 2.80
#